data_AF-G0WEC0-F1
#
_entry.id   AF-G0WEC0-F1
#
_cell.length_a   1.000
_cell.length_b   1.000
_cell.length_c   1.000
_cell.angle_alpha   90.00
_cell.angle_beta   90.00
_cell.angle_gamma   90.00
#
_symmetry.space_group_name_H-M   'P 1'
#
loop_
_entity.id
_entity.type
_entity.pdbx_description
1 polymer ?
#
loop_
_entity_poly.entity_id
_entity_poly.type
_entity_poly.pdbx_seq_one_letter_code
_entity_poly.pdbx_strand_id
1 'polypeptide(L)'
;MLGRIQTIGSQLLSKGEVLSTKFIGKTNALMQKSMYYGKVGAELSKTVYKQEGFQPPKIGEFKKVYCNIFEMGKHYMNKPQAFIGLVKGAGKNDLIKFGAYGVQLLGFYSVGEVIGRRKIVGYRTT
;
A
#
# COMPACT_ATOMS: atom_id res chain seq x y z
N MET A 1 -17.51 14.99 63.67
CA MET A 1 -16.33 14.99 62.78
C MET A 1 -16.28 13.77 61.86
N LEU A 2 -16.76 12.58 62.28
CA LEU A 2 -16.75 11.34 61.47
C LEU A 2 -17.62 11.34 60.20
N GLY A 3 -18.81 11.95 60.22
CA GLY A 3 -19.73 11.96 59.05
C GLY A 3 -19.21 12.73 57.83
N ARG A 4 -18.47 13.84 58.04
CA ARG A 4 -17.88 14.64 56.95
C ARG A 4 -16.76 13.90 56.22
N ILE A 5 -16.02 13.04 56.91
CA ILE A 5 -14.93 12.23 56.32
C ILE A 5 -15.53 11.14 55.40
N GLN A 6 -16.65 10.53 55.78
CA GLN A 6 -17.36 9.59 54.91
C GLN A 6 -17.95 10.26 53.66
N THR A 7 -18.48 11.48 53.77
CA THR A 7 -18.99 12.24 52.61
C THR A 7 -17.88 12.68 51.65
N ILE A 8 -16.71 13.04 52.17
CA ILE A 8 -15.54 13.40 51.35
C ILE A 8 -14.96 12.16 50.66
N GLY A 9 -14.93 11.01 51.35
CA GLY A 9 -14.50 9.73 50.77
C GLY A 9 -15.37 9.26 49.61
N SER A 10 -16.71 9.35 49.72
CA SER A 10 -17.63 8.99 48.63
C SER A 10 -17.61 10.00 47.46
N GLN A 11 -17.31 11.28 47.71
CA GLN A 11 -17.11 12.27 46.65
C GLN A 11 -15.79 12.10 45.89
N LEU A 12 -14.74 11.59 46.54
CA LEU A 12 -13.48 11.24 45.89
C LEU A 12 -13.60 9.98 45.03
N LEU A 13 -14.29 8.95 45.55
CA LEU A 13 -14.57 7.73 44.79
C LEU A 13 -15.45 8.02 43.56
N SER A 14 -16.52 8.80 43.71
CA SER A 14 -17.36 9.19 42.57
C SER A 14 -16.62 10.09 41.55
N LYS A 15 -15.69 10.95 41.99
CA LYS A 15 -14.80 11.69 41.06
C LYS A 15 -13.82 10.78 40.31
N GLY A 16 -13.33 9.72 40.97
CA GLY A 16 -12.51 8.68 40.33
C GLY A 16 -13.28 7.90 39.26
N GLU A 17 -14.52 7.53 39.56
CA GLU A 17 -15.44 6.87 38.61
C GLU A 17 -15.81 7.78 37.44
N VAL A 18 -16.05 9.07 37.68
CA VAL A 18 -16.35 10.07 36.63
C VAL A 18 -15.13 10.32 35.72
N LEU A 19 -13.90 10.26 36.24
CA LEU A 19 -12.71 10.33 35.40
C LEU A 19 -12.54 9.07 34.56
N SER A 20 -12.72 7.88 35.15
CA SER A 20 -12.67 6.61 34.42
C SER A 20 -13.69 6.55 33.29
N THR A 21 -14.95 6.92 33.56
CA THR A 21 -16.01 6.99 32.54
C THR A 21 -15.74 8.05 31.46
N LYS A 22 -15.13 9.20 31.79
CA LYS A 22 -14.67 10.19 30.80
C LYS A 22 -13.54 9.66 29.92
N PHE A 23 -12.59 8.91 30.48
CA PHE A 23 -11.53 8.27 29.70
C PHE A 23 -12.10 7.19 28.76
N ILE A 24 -12.99 6.33 29.25
CA ILE A 24 -13.69 5.31 28.45
C ILE A 24 -14.54 5.98 27.34
N GLY A 25 -15.21 7.09 27.64
CA GLY A 25 -15.94 7.87 26.64
C GLY A 25 -15.03 8.42 25.53
N LYS A 26 -13.85 8.95 25.90
CA LYS A 26 -12.86 9.46 24.94
C LYS A 26 -12.23 8.34 24.10
N THR A 27 -11.89 7.19 24.69
CA THR A 27 -11.35 6.05 23.93
C THR A 27 -12.37 5.49 22.96
N ASN A 28 -13.64 5.37 23.38
CA ASN A 28 -14.72 4.98 22.48
C ASN A 28 -14.91 5.97 21.33
N ALA A 29 -14.86 7.28 21.60
CA ALA A 29 -14.95 8.30 20.55
C ALA A 29 -13.78 8.21 19.55
N LEU A 30 -12.55 7.98 20.04
CA LEU A 30 -11.38 7.80 19.19
C LEU A 30 -11.46 6.51 18.36
N MET A 31 -11.95 5.42 18.96
CA MET A 31 -12.15 4.15 18.28
C MET A 31 -13.20 4.26 17.17
N GLN A 32 -14.33 4.92 17.43
CA GLN A 32 -15.34 5.14 16.40
C GLN A 32 -14.82 6.04 15.27
N LYS A 33 -14.04 7.07 15.63
CA LYS A 33 -13.39 7.95 14.65
C LYS A 33 -12.40 7.17 13.77
N SER A 34 -11.53 6.35 14.36
CA SER A 34 -10.55 5.57 13.62
C SER A 34 -11.21 4.54 12.71
N MET A 35 -12.28 3.88 13.17
CA MET A 35 -13.07 2.97 12.34
C MET A 35 -13.71 3.67 11.15
N TYR A 36 -14.26 4.87 11.35
CA TYR A 36 -14.86 5.66 10.26
C TYR A 36 -13.81 6.04 9.21
N TYR A 37 -12.69 6.63 9.62
CA TYR A 37 -11.61 6.98 8.67
C TYR A 37 -10.99 5.75 8.02
N GLY A 38 -10.90 4.63 8.75
CA GLY A 38 -10.45 3.35 8.19
C GLY A 38 -11.37 2.86 7.07
N LYS A 39 -12.69 2.94 7.25
CA LYS A 39 -13.68 2.57 6.21
C LYS A 39 -13.59 3.49 5.00
N VAL A 40 -13.52 4.80 5.21
CA VAL A 40 -13.39 5.78 4.11
C VAL A 40 -12.08 5.54 3.35
N GLY A 41 -10.96 5.37 4.06
CA GLY A 41 -9.68 5.04 3.47
C GLY A 41 -9.71 3.75 2.65
N ALA A 42 -10.45 2.73 3.11
CA ALA A 42 -10.62 1.48 2.37
C ALA A 42 -11.46 1.63 1.09
N GLU A 43 -12.50 2.46 1.08
CA GLU A 43 -13.28 2.72 -0.15
C GLU A 43 -12.49 3.57 -1.16
N LEU A 44 -11.72 4.54 -0.67
CA LEU A 44 -10.81 5.32 -1.50
C LEU A 44 -9.71 4.44 -2.10
N SER A 45 -9.11 3.55 -1.31
CA SER A 45 -8.06 2.66 -1.81
C SER A 45 -8.55 1.69 -2.88
N LYS A 46 -9.79 1.19 -2.77
CA LYS A 46 -10.42 0.39 -3.85
C LYS A 46 -10.54 1.18 -5.16
N THR A 47 -10.91 2.45 -5.06
CA THR A 47 -11.08 3.31 -6.24
C THR A 47 -9.74 3.57 -6.92
N VAL A 48 -8.72 3.92 -6.13
CA VAL A 48 -7.34 4.10 -6.62
C VAL A 48 -6.80 2.81 -7.21
N TYR A 49 -7.00 1.66 -6.56
CA TYR A 49 -6.56 0.35 -7.07
C TYR A 49 -7.14 0.05 -8.45
N LYS A 50 -8.39 0.44 -8.68
CA LYS A 50 -9.05 0.25 -9.97
C LYS A 50 -8.59 1.24 -11.03
N GLN A 51 -8.44 2.51 -10.67
CA GLN A 51 -8.08 3.59 -11.59
C GLN A 51 -6.61 3.53 -12.03
N GLU A 52 -5.71 3.19 -11.11
CA GLU A 52 -4.27 3.06 -11.38
C GLU A 52 -3.90 1.74 -12.08
N GLY A 53 -4.88 0.91 -12.42
CA GLY A 53 -4.63 -0.31 -13.18
C GLY A 53 -3.86 -1.40 -12.41
N PHE A 54 -3.91 -1.40 -11.08
CA PHE A 54 -3.33 -2.49 -10.27
C PHE A 54 -4.12 -3.81 -10.38
N GLN A 55 -5.30 -3.77 -11.00
CA GLN A 55 -6.09 -4.95 -11.30
C GLN A 55 -5.35 -5.84 -12.29
N PRO A 56 -5.21 -7.16 -12.04
CA PRO A 56 -4.59 -8.05 -13.01
C PRO A 56 -5.39 -8.00 -14.32
N PRO A 57 -4.73 -7.76 -15.48
CA PRO A 57 -5.39 -7.65 -16.76
C PRO A 57 -6.01 -8.98 -17.21
N LYS A 58 -6.87 -8.94 -18.22
CA LYS A 58 -7.51 -10.18 -18.72
C LYS A 58 -6.47 -11.06 -19.41
N ILE A 59 -6.67 -12.39 -19.38
CA ILE A 59 -5.78 -13.37 -20.03
C ILE A 59 -5.54 -13.05 -21.52
N GLY A 60 -6.55 -12.51 -22.21
CA GLY A 60 -6.40 -12.06 -23.60
C GLY A 60 -5.43 -10.89 -23.79
N GLU A 61 -5.35 -9.97 -22.83
CA GLU A 61 -4.38 -8.86 -22.86
C GLU A 61 -2.97 -9.34 -22.60
N PHE A 62 -2.79 -10.30 -21.68
CA PHE A 62 -1.49 -10.96 -21.49
C PHE A 62 -1.00 -11.57 -22.80
N LYS A 63 -1.83 -12.35 -23.51
CA LYS A 63 -1.46 -12.93 -24.81
C LYS A 63 -1.02 -11.85 -25.80
N LYS A 64 -1.74 -10.72 -25.88
CA LYS A 64 -1.38 -9.60 -26.76
C LYS A 64 -0.02 -9.01 -26.41
N VAL A 65 0.26 -8.78 -25.13
CA VAL A 65 1.57 -8.25 -24.69
C VAL A 65 2.70 -9.20 -25.07
N TYR A 66 2.53 -10.50 -24.82
CA TYR A 66 3.53 -11.51 -25.21
C TYR A 66 3.76 -11.56 -26.73
N CYS A 67 2.69 -11.58 -27.52
CA CYS A 67 2.78 -11.55 -28.99
C CYS A 67 3.49 -10.27 -29.47
N ASN A 68 3.12 -9.10 -28.93
CA ASN A 68 3.71 -7.82 -29.33
C ASN A 68 5.22 -7.77 -29.02
N ILE A 69 5.64 -8.19 -27.82
CA ILE A 69 7.06 -8.20 -27.45
C ILE A 69 7.84 -9.16 -28.36
N PHE A 70 7.27 -10.33 -28.65
CA PHE A 70 7.89 -11.30 -29.55
C PHE A 70 8.04 -10.76 -30.98
N GLU A 71 7.00 -10.15 -31.52
CA GLU A 71 7.00 -9.53 -32.84
C GLU A 71 7.95 -8.34 -32.92
N MET A 72 8.00 -7.49 -31.88
CA MET A 72 8.96 -6.40 -31.76
C MET A 72 10.40 -6.93 -31.75
N GLY A 73 10.68 -7.96 -30.95
CA GLY A 73 12.00 -8.61 -30.92
C GLY A 73 12.41 -9.13 -32.29
N LYS A 74 11.52 -9.85 -32.98
CA LYS A 74 11.74 -10.31 -34.35
C LYS A 74 11.97 -9.15 -35.32
N HIS A 75 11.23 -8.05 -35.19
CA HIS A 75 11.37 -6.87 -36.05
C HIS A 75 12.74 -6.19 -35.88
N TYR A 76 13.21 -5.99 -34.64
CA TYR A 76 14.51 -5.37 -34.38
C TYR A 76 15.70 -6.26 -34.80
N MET A 77 15.59 -7.58 -34.64
CA MET A 77 16.61 -8.52 -35.10
C MET A 77 16.78 -8.52 -36.63
N ASN A 78 15.69 -8.36 -37.38
CA ASN A 78 15.72 -8.31 -38.85
C ASN A 78 16.12 -6.93 -39.40
N LYS A 79 16.07 -5.87 -38.59
CA LYS A 79 16.40 -4.48 -39.00
C LYS A 79 17.25 -3.76 -37.95
N PRO A 80 18.56 -4.08 -37.86
CA PRO A 80 19.45 -3.51 -36.84
C PRO A 80 19.59 -1.98 -36.94
N GLN A 81 19.51 -1.39 -38.14
CA GLN A 81 19.50 0.08 -38.29
C GLN A 81 18.35 0.76 -37.53
N ALA A 82 17.16 0.15 -37.49
CA ALA A 82 16.01 0.74 -36.80
C ALA A 82 16.20 0.78 -35.28
N PHE A 83 16.90 -0.22 -34.73
CA PHE A 83 17.25 -0.26 -33.31
C PHE A 83 18.27 0.82 -32.94
N ILE A 84 19.31 1.00 -33.76
CA ILE A 84 20.33 2.04 -33.53
C ILE A 84 19.72 3.45 -33.59
N GLY A 85 18.78 3.68 -34.52
CA GLY A 85 18.04 4.95 -34.60
C GLY A 85 17.20 5.22 -33.34
N LEU A 86 16.57 4.19 -32.79
CA LEU A 86 15.75 4.29 -31.57
C LEU A 86 16.59 4.60 -30.33
N VAL A 87 17.75 3.93 -30.18
CA VAL A 87 18.67 4.19 -29.06
C VAL A 87 19.29 5.58 -29.15
N LYS A 88 19.66 6.03 -30.36
CA LYS A 88 20.21 7.37 -30.58
C LYS A 88 19.16 8.48 -30.42
N GLY A 89 17.90 8.18 -30.70
CA GLY A 89 16.77 9.11 -30.53
C GLY A 89 16.17 9.12 -29.13
N ALA A 90 16.56 8.19 -28.24
CA ALA A 90 16.02 8.10 -26.89
C ALA A 90 16.47 9.32 -26.06
N GLY A 91 15.52 10.14 -25.65
CA GLY A 91 15.79 11.34 -24.85
C GLY A 91 16.10 11.02 -23.39
N LYS A 92 16.67 11.99 -22.67
CA LYS A 92 16.93 11.88 -21.21
C LYS A 92 15.67 11.52 -20.41
N ASN A 93 14.52 12.00 -20.85
CA ASN A 93 13.22 11.72 -20.23
C ASN A 93 12.81 10.24 -20.36
N ASP A 94 13.15 9.59 -21.47
CA ASP A 94 12.81 8.18 -21.68
C ASP A 94 13.70 7.30 -20.81
N LEU A 95 14.99 7.65 -20.68
CA LEU A 95 15.90 6.94 -19.79
C LEU A 95 15.43 6.98 -18.32
N ILE A 96 14.95 8.15 -17.86
CA ILE A 96 14.39 8.29 -16.50
C ILE A 96 13.14 7.41 -16.33
N LYS A 97 12.25 7.38 -17.33
CA LYS A 97 11.06 6.52 -17.30
C LYS A 97 11.42 5.04 -17.25
N PHE A 98 12.33 4.59 -18.12
CA PHE A 98 12.82 3.21 -18.11
C PHE A 98 13.51 2.85 -16.78
N GLY A 99 14.28 3.78 -16.21
CA GLY A 99 14.86 3.63 -14.87
C GLY A 99 13.77 3.49 -13.80
N ALA A 100 12.75 4.33 -13.82
CA ALA A 100 11.63 4.26 -12.89
C ALA A 100 10.86 2.93 -13.02
N TYR A 101 10.61 2.45 -14.24
CA TYR A 101 10.02 1.13 -14.46
C TYR A 101 10.91 0.00 -13.97
N GLY A 102 12.23 0.10 -14.15
CA GLY A 102 13.19 -0.87 -13.60
C GLY A 102 13.13 -0.96 -12.08
N VAL A 103 13.11 0.19 -11.39
CA VAL A 103 12.96 0.26 -9.93
C VAL A 103 11.60 -0.30 -9.50
N GLN A 104 10.53 0.00 -10.24
CA GLN A 104 9.19 -0.51 -9.95
C GLN A 104 9.12 -2.04 -10.08
N LEU A 105 9.73 -2.62 -11.13
CA LEU A 105 9.80 -4.07 -11.31
C LEU A 105 10.60 -4.75 -10.18
N LEU A 106 11.73 -4.16 -9.78
CA LEU A 106 12.49 -4.63 -8.62
C LEU A 106 11.66 -4.56 -7.33
N GLY A 107 10.91 -3.48 -7.13
CA GLY A 107 10.01 -3.34 -5.99
C GLY A 107 8.94 -4.43 -5.96
N PHE A 108 8.25 -4.67 -7.08
CA PHE A 108 7.25 -5.75 -7.16
C PHE A 108 7.85 -7.14 -6.98
N TYR A 109 9.06 -7.38 -7.48
CA TYR A 109 9.78 -8.64 -7.25
C TYR A 109 10.03 -8.87 -5.76
N SER A 110 10.55 -7.86 -5.04
CA SER A 110 10.77 -7.95 -3.59
C SER A 110 9.47 -8.14 -2.80
N VAL A 111 8.38 -7.47 -3.19
CA VAL A 111 7.06 -7.68 -2.58
C VAL A 111 6.58 -9.12 -2.81
N GLY A 112 6.75 -9.65 -4.02
CA GLY A 112 6.45 -11.05 -4.33
C GLY A 112 7.26 -12.03 -3.48
N GLU A 113 8.54 -11.73 -3.24
CA GLU A 113 9.41 -12.53 -2.38
C GLU A 113 8.97 -12.47 -0.90
N VAL A 114 8.53 -11.30 -0.41
CA VAL A 114 7.96 -11.13 0.94
C VAL A 114 6.67 -11.94 1.12
N ILE A 115 5.78 -11.90 0.12
CA ILE A 115 4.53 -12.68 0.11
C ILE A 115 4.84 -14.18 0.05
N GLY A 116 5.74 -14.61 -0.84
CA GLY A 116 6.14 -16.00 -1.00
C GLY A 116 6.81 -16.58 0.25
N ARG A 117 7.67 -15.80 0.93
CA ARG A 117 8.30 -16.18 2.20
C ARG A 117 7.37 -16.00 3.41
N ARG A 118 6.23 -15.29 3.26
CA ARG A 118 5.30 -14.92 4.34
C ARG A 118 6.02 -14.23 5.51
N LYS A 119 7.03 -13.43 5.19
CA LYS A 119 7.93 -12.77 6.15
C LYS A 119 8.40 -11.43 5.62
N ILE A 120 8.36 -10.42 6.49
CA ILE A 120 8.75 -9.05 6.17
C ILE A 120 10.29 -8.87 6.25
N VAL A 121 10.95 -9.56 7.19
CA VAL A 121 12.41 -9.45 7.39
C VAL A 121 13.03 -10.82 7.60
N GLY A 122 14.08 -11.11 6.82
CA GLY A 122 14.96 -12.25 6.98
C GLY A 122 14.33 -13.61 6.68
N TYR A 123 15.18 -14.64 6.69
CA TYR A 123 14.75 -16.03 6.66
C TYR A 123 14.45 -16.52 8.07
N ARG A 124 13.68 -17.60 8.17
CA ARG A 124 13.54 -18.33 9.42
C ARG A 124 14.90 -19.03 9.61
N THR A 125 15.76 -18.42 10.41
CA THR A 125 16.89 -19.14 11.00
C THR A 125 16.25 -20.02 12.06
N THR A 126 16.53 -21.32 12.01
CA THR A 126 15.85 -22.45 12.69
C THR A 126 14.73 -23.10 11.88
#